data_AF-A0A7D5GEI7-F1
#
_entry.id   AF-A0A7D5GEI7-F1
#
_cell.length_a   1.000
_cell.length_b   1.000
_cell.length_c   1.000
_cell.angle_alpha   90.00
_cell.angle_beta   90.00
_cell.angle_gamma   90.00
#
_symmetry.space_group_name_H-M   'P 1'
#
loop_
_entity.id
_entity.type
_entity.pdbx_description
1 polymer ?
#
loop_
_entity_poly.entity_id
_entity_poly.type
_entity_poly.pdbx_seq_one_letter_code
_entity_poly.pdbx_strand_id
1 'polypeptide(L)'
;MDVVEDFERARAYAVRHPDHGRNRAGANLNMDPGRIRGWINETSKPDLVRGLEYARERSWLNIHRGGQEQSALAVLVAGLYACGGIAVNWVPAWTPETDRAHELITDALDELAGGYTSRHEDSEKPTEFLPEDSPSVFGRVLVAYGAPQGDKNAESVTGLPEWLLDAPITTRLPAVELFILERGIYYDSKDTITLQCRNRRPAYRADLAALIRSVTDGSVEAKANVVISAKAARELGFGRGDALRT
;
A
#
# COMPACT_ATOMS: atom_id res chain seq x y z
N MET A 1 -8.84 24.61 -8.85
CA MET A 1 -8.37 24.28 -10.20
C MET A 1 -7.16 23.38 -10.04
N ASP A 2 -7.15 22.24 -10.72
CA ASP A 2 -6.15 21.17 -10.55
C ASP A 2 -4.82 21.57 -11.20
N VAL A 3 -3.70 21.41 -10.49
CA VAL A 3 -2.36 21.75 -11.01
C VAL A 3 -1.95 20.88 -12.20
N VAL A 4 -2.45 19.63 -12.27
CA VAL A 4 -2.22 18.74 -13.41
C VAL A 4 -2.94 19.27 -14.64
N GLU A 5 -4.22 19.58 -14.50
CA GLU A 5 -5.04 20.17 -15.57
C GLU A 5 -4.48 21.53 -16.03
N ASP A 6 -4.04 22.38 -15.08
CA ASP A 6 -3.39 23.65 -15.40
C ASP A 6 -2.11 23.46 -16.22
N PHE A 7 -1.28 22.50 -15.83
CA PHE A 7 -0.05 22.17 -16.54
C PHE A 7 -0.35 21.67 -17.95
N GLU A 8 -1.28 20.72 -18.09
CA GLU A 8 -1.68 20.16 -19.38
C GLU A 8 -2.27 21.23 -20.31
N ARG A 9 -3.13 22.11 -19.79
CA ARG A 9 -3.68 23.26 -20.53
C ARG A 9 -2.59 24.22 -21.00
N ALA A 10 -1.62 24.53 -20.13
CA ALA A 10 -0.49 25.39 -20.49
C ALA A 10 0.40 24.76 -21.58
N ARG A 11 0.69 23.45 -21.47
CA ARG A 11 1.46 22.69 -22.48
C ARG A 11 0.72 22.64 -23.82
N ALA A 12 -0.57 22.29 -23.82
CA ALA A 12 -1.39 22.23 -25.02
C ALA A 12 -1.53 23.61 -25.70
N TYR A 13 -1.56 24.70 -24.92
CA TYR A 13 -1.55 26.05 -25.46
C TYR A 13 -0.21 26.38 -26.12
N ALA A 14 0.91 26.09 -25.46
CA ALA A 14 2.26 26.35 -26.00
C ALA A 14 2.50 25.62 -27.33
N VAL A 15 2.04 24.36 -27.44
CA VAL A 15 2.14 23.58 -28.68
C VAL A 15 1.31 24.20 -29.81
N ARG A 16 0.09 24.71 -29.50
CA ARG A 16 -0.79 25.35 -30.50
C ARG A 16 -0.36 26.77 -30.88
N HIS A 17 0.39 27.44 -30.02
CA HIS A 17 0.80 28.82 -30.18
C HIS A 17 2.30 28.99 -29.85
N PRO A 18 3.20 28.46 -30.69
CA PRO A 18 4.64 28.40 -30.38
C PRO A 18 5.32 29.77 -30.27
N ASP A 19 4.74 30.81 -30.87
CA ASP A 19 5.22 32.20 -30.81
C ASP A 19 4.68 32.97 -29.59
N HIS A 20 3.74 32.39 -28.84
CA HIS A 20 3.15 33.03 -27.66
C HIS A 20 3.99 32.82 -26.40
N GLY A 21 4.67 33.87 -25.96
CA GLY A 21 5.37 33.88 -24.67
C GLY A 21 4.42 33.85 -23.45
N ARG A 22 5.00 33.59 -22.26
CA ARG A 22 4.30 33.41 -20.97
C ARG A 22 3.21 34.44 -20.65
N ASN A 23 3.41 35.71 -20.99
CA ASN A 23 2.45 36.78 -20.69
C ASN A 23 1.16 36.61 -21.50
N ARG A 24 1.29 36.28 -22.79
CA ARG A 24 0.15 36.06 -23.68
C ARG A 24 -0.55 34.75 -23.35
N ALA A 25 0.21 33.70 -23.01
CA ALA A 25 -0.38 32.44 -22.54
C ALA A 25 -1.14 32.59 -21.22
N GLY A 26 -0.56 33.29 -20.23
CA GLY A 26 -1.21 33.52 -18.93
C GLY A 26 -2.51 34.30 -19.06
N ALA A 27 -2.53 35.34 -19.90
CA ALA A 27 -3.76 36.09 -20.18
C ALA A 27 -4.85 35.22 -20.84
N ASN A 28 -4.50 34.38 -21.80
CA ASN A 28 -5.47 33.53 -22.51
C ASN A 28 -5.97 32.33 -21.66
N LEU A 29 -5.14 31.83 -20.75
CA LEU A 29 -5.47 30.70 -19.89
C LEU A 29 -6.04 31.10 -18.54
N ASN A 30 -6.06 32.41 -18.24
CA ASN A 30 -6.37 32.97 -16.93
C ASN A 30 -5.45 32.40 -15.83
N MET A 31 -4.14 32.40 -16.08
CA MET A 31 -3.10 31.86 -15.21
C MET A 31 -1.99 32.88 -14.96
N ASP A 32 -1.36 32.79 -13.79
CA ASP A 32 -0.20 33.62 -13.45
C ASP A 32 0.97 33.35 -14.44
N PRO A 33 1.46 34.38 -15.17
CA PRO A 33 2.55 34.22 -16.15
C PRO A 33 3.90 33.79 -15.55
N GLY A 34 4.12 34.00 -14.25
CA GLY A 34 5.27 33.51 -13.51
C GLY A 34 5.18 32.00 -13.27
N ARG A 35 4.01 31.53 -12.80
CA ARG A 35 3.73 30.10 -12.53
C ARG A 35 3.95 29.21 -13.76
N ILE A 36 3.45 29.63 -14.92
CA ILE A 36 3.47 28.81 -16.15
C ILE A 36 4.75 28.96 -16.98
N ARG A 37 5.65 29.89 -16.62
CA ARG A 37 6.85 30.21 -17.41
C ARG A 37 7.69 28.97 -17.70
N GLY A 38 8.01 28.21 -16.66
CA GLY A 38 8.85 27.02 -16.79
C GLY A 38 8.15 25.85 -17.50
N TRP A 39 6.82 25.80 -17.43
CA TRP A 39 6.02 24.76 -18.09
C TRP A 39 5.96 24.95 -19.61
N ILE A 40 5.78 26.21 -20.05
CA ILE A 40 5.76 26.58 -21.47
C ILE A 40 7.15 26.38 -22.10
N ASN A 41 8.20 26.81 -21.40
CA ASN A 41 9.57 26.75 -21.90
C ASN A 41 10.25 25.39 -21.69
N GLU A 42 9.53 24.38 -21.19
CA GLU A 42 10.04 23.02 -20.95
C GLU A 42 11.21 22.94 -19.96
N THR A 43 11.39 23.96 -19.13
CA THR A 43 12.47 23.99 -18.15
C THR A 43 12.04 23.49 -16.77
N SER A 44 10.74 23.38 -16.51
CA SER A 44 10.24 22.82 -15.25
C SER A 44 8.85 22.20 -15.37
N LYS A 45 8.52 21.35 -14.39
CA LYS A 45 7.25 20.64 -14.27
C LYS A 45 6.84 20.62 -12.79
N PRO A 46 5.54 20.73 -12.45
CA PRO A 46 5.10 20.57 -11.07
C PRO A 46 5.49 19.20 -10.52
N ASP A 47 5.86 19.13 -9.23
CA ASP A 47 6.25 17.87 -8.59
C ASP A 47 5.16 16.81 -8.65
N LEU A 48 3.89 17.20 -8.55
CA LEU A 48 2.76 16.29 -8.68
C LEU A 48 2.70 15.65 -10.09
N VAL A 49 2.92 16.44 -11.13
CA VAL A 49 2.91 15.94 -12.52
C VAL A 49 4.11 15.01 -12.73
N ARG A 50 5.30 15.40 -12.25
CA ARG A 50 6.50 14.55 -12.31
C ARG A 50 6.28 13.22 -11.58
N GLY A 51 5.68 13.24 -10.39
CA GLY A 51 5.35 12.03 -9.64
C GLY A 51 4.31 11.15 -10.34
N LEU A 52 3.29 11.76 -10.97
CA LEU A 52 2.27 11.03 -11.71
C LEU A 52 2.84 10.34 -12.95
N GLU A 53 3.66 11.04 -13.73
CA GLU A 53 4.36 10.45 -14.88
C GLU A 53 5.28 9.32 -14.44
N TYR A 54 6.06 9.55 -13.39
CA TYR A 54 6.96 8.55 -12.84
C TYR A 54 6.22 7.28 -12.36
N ALA A 55 5.05 7.43 -11.72
CA ALA A 55 4.20 6.32 -11.34
C ALA A 55 3.58 5.61 -12.57
N ARG A 56 3.23 6.35 -13.63
CA ARG A 56 2.74 5.77 -14.90
C ARG A 56 3.83 4.96 -15.61
N GLU A 57 5.05 5.47 -15.65
CA GLU A 57 6.21 4.80 -16.25
C GLU A 57 6.54 3.47 -15.58
N ARG A 58 6.22 3.34 -14.28
CA ARG A 58 6.36 2.10 -13.49
C ARG A 58 5.11 1.24 -13.45
N SER A 59 4.09 1.56 -14.24
CA SER A 59 2.78 0.88 -14.25
C SER A 59 2.05 0.84 -12.90
N TRP A 60 2.51 1.62 -11.92
CA TRP A 60 1.93 1.66 -10.57
C TRP A 60 0.46 2.08 -10.55
N LEU A 61 0.02 2.86 -11.54
CA LEU A 61 -1.38 3.30 -11.63
C LEU A 61 -2.29 2.35 -12.40
N ASN A 62 -1.74 1.33 -13.06
CA ASN A 62 -2.46 0.44 -13.97
C ASN A 62 -2.08 -1.03 -13.70
N ILE A 63 -2.11 -1.45 -12.44
CA ILE A 63 -1.74 -2.81 -12.05
C ILE A 63 -2.78 -3.81 -12.58
N HIS A 64 -2.31 -4.83 -13.29
CA HIS A 64 -3.17 -5.81 -13.93
C HIS A 64 -3.81 -6.78 -12.93
N ARG A 65 -5.12 -6.99 -13.05
CA ARG A 65 -5.85 -7.94 -12.19
C ARG A 65 -5.34 -9.36 -12.42
N GLY A 66 -4.99 -10.05 -11.33
CA GLY A 66 -4.53 -11.43 -11.31
C GLY A 66 -3.07 -11.65 -11.69
N GLY A 67 -2.30 -10.59 -11.93
CA GLY A 67 -0.86 -10.65 -12.14
C GLY A 67 -0.05 -10.71 -10.84
N GLN A 68 1.25 -10.96 -10.98
CA GLN A 68 2.22 -10.91 -9.88
C GLN A 68 2.25 -9.53 -9.22
N GLU A 69 2.22 -8.45 -10.01
CA GLU A 69 2.09 -7.07 -9.56
C GLU A 69 0.92 -6.85 -8.59
N GLN A 70 -0.26 -7.43 -8.85
CA GLN A 70 -1.41 -7.29 -7.95
C GLN A 70 -1.19 -8.07 -6.64
N SER A 71 -0.56 -9.24 -6.72
CA SER A 71 -0.18 -10.02 -5.55
C SER A 71 0.80 -9.27 -4.67
N ALA A 72 1.85 -8.70 -5.26
CA ALA A 72 2.81 -7.86 -4.56
C ALA A 72 2.13 -6.63 -3.94
N LEU A 73 1.22 -5.97 -4.67
CA LEU A 73 0.47 -4.83 -4.14
C LEU A 73 -0.36 -5.23 -2.91
N ALA A 74 -1.03 -6.38 -2.97
CA ALA A 74 -1.83 -6.90 -1.86
C ALA A 74 -0.97 -7.18 -0.63
N VAL A 75 0.23 -7.74 -0.81
CA VAL A 75 1.18 -7.97 0.27
C VAL A 75 1.62 -6.64 0.90
N LEU A 76 2.06 -5.67 0.10
CA LEU A 76 2.53 -4.37 0.61
C LEU A 76 1.43 -3.61 1.34
N VAL A 77 0.21 -3.57 0.77
CA VAL A 77 -0.94 -2.92 1.40
C VAL A 77 -1.33 -3.64 2.69
N ALA A 78 -1.42 -4.97 2.70
CA ALA A 78 -1.68 -5.73 3.92
C ALA A 78 -0.60 -5.50 4.99
N GLY A 79 0.67 -5.42 4.56
CA GLY A 79 1.81 -5.15 5.44
C GLY A 79 1.70 -3.78 6.10
N LEU A 80 1.23 -2.75 5.39
CA LEU A 80 0.99 -1.44 5.99
C LEU A 80 -0.10 -1.47 7.06
N TYR A 81 -1.11 -2.33 6.92
CA TYR A 81 -2.08 -2.55 8.00
C TYR A 81 -1.46 -3.34 9.17
N ALA A 82 -0.69 -4.38 8.88
CA ALA A 82 -0.20 -5.36 9.84
C ALA A 82 1.03 -4.88 10.63
N CYS A 83 2.14 -4.57 9.95
CA CYS A 83 3.47 -4.33 10.53
C CYS A 83 4.20 -3.09 9.96
N GLY A 84 3.51 -2.25 9.18
CA GLY A 84 4.12 -1.06 8.57
C GLY A 84 3.35 0.23 8.83
N GLY A 85 3.75 1.30 8.16
CA GLY A 85 3.08 2.58 8.18
C GLY A 85 3.55 3.51 7.07
N ILE A 86 2.74 4.51 6.77
CA ILE A 86 3.13 5.61 5.87
C ILE A 86 3.25 6.87 6.70
N ALA A 87 4.45 7.46 6.70
CA ALA A 87 4.73 8.70 7.42
C ALA A 87 4.05 9.92 6.75
N VAL A 88 4.06 11.06 7.44
CA VAL A 88 3.46 12.32 6.95
C VAL A 88 4.13 12.80 5.64
N ASN A 89 5.41 12.47 5.44
CA ASN A 89 6.13 12.76 4.20
C ASN A 89 5.88 11.73 3.08
N TRP A 90 4.88 10.85 3.25
CA TRP A 90 4.46 9.84 2.30
C TRP A 90 5.43 8.68 2.09
N VAL A 91 6.44 8.54 2.95
CA VAL A 91 7.38 7.42 2.87
C VAL A 91 6.75 6.22 3.58
N PRO A 92 6.48 5.10 2.87
CA PRO A 92 6.07 3.85 3.50
C PRO A 92 7.28 3.13 4.09
N ALA A 93 7.06 2.42 5.18
CA ALA A 93 8.03 1.51 5.79
C ALA A 93 7.32 0.29 6.39
N TRP A 94 8.02 -0.84 6.41
CA TRP A 94 7.56 -2.09 7.01
C TRP A 94 8.58 -2.60 8.03
N THR A 95 8.07 -3.23 9.09
CA THR A 95 8.86 -3.79 10.19
C THR A 95 8.35 -5.19 10.50
N PRO A 96 8.56 -6.17 9.60
CA PRO A 96 8.14 -7.55 9.81
C PRO A 96 8.85 -8.17 11.02
N GLU A 97 8.11 -8.93 11.83
CA GLU A 97 8.66 -9.64 13.00
C GLU A 97 9.10 -11.06 12.66
N THR A 98 8.57 -11.65 11.59
CA THR A 98 8.87 -13.03 11.17
C THR A 98 9.70 -13.09 9.89
N ASP A 99 10.56 -14.10 9.75
CA ASP A 99 11.38 -14.31 8.54
C ASP A 99 10.49 -14.47 7.30
N ARG A 100 9.37 -15.19 7.44
CA ARG A 100 8.41 -15.36 6.35
C ARG A 100 7.73 -14.05 5.92
N ALA A 101 7.35 -13.19 6.88
CA ALA A 101 6.79 -11.88 6.54
C ALA A 101 7.84 -10.95 5.91
N HIS A 102 9.09 -11.05 6.36
CA HIS A 102 10.22 -10.37 5.76
C HIS A 102 10.36 -10.74 4.29
N GLU A 103 10.46 -12.04 3.96
CA GLU A 103 10.52 -12.54 2.59
C GLU A 103 9.34 -12.03 1.73
N LEU A 104 8.11 -12.16 2.21
CA LEU A 104 6.92 -11.70 1.49
C LEU A 104 7.00 -10.21 1.15
N ILE A 105 7.41 -9.38 2.10
CA ILE A 105 7.51 -7.93 1.92
C ILE A 105 8.64 -7.57 0.96
N THR A 106 9.82 -8.17 1.10
CA THR A 106 10.97 -7.86 0.24
C THR A 106 10.76 -8.32 -1.19
N ASP A 107 10.21 -9.52 -1.39
CA ASP A 107 9.85 -10.01 -2.73
C ASP A 107 8.82 -9.07 -3.40
N ALA A 108 7.86 -8.56 -2.63
CA ALA A 108 6.87 -7.62 -3.14
C ALA A 108 7.46 -6.23 -3.44
N LEU A 109 8.47 -5.78 -2.68
CA LEU A 109 9.20 -4.55 -2.96
C LEU A 109 10.10 -4.69 -4.19
N ASP A 110 10.74 -5.84 -4.38
CA ASP A 110 11.53 -6.11 -5.59
C ASP A 110 10.63 -6.10 -6.83
N GLU A 111 9.47 -6.76 -6.75
CA GLU A 111 8.50 -6.83 -7.86
C GLU A 111 7.92 -5.46 -8.23
N LEU A 112 7.51 -4.64 -7.24
CA LEU A 112 6.79 -3.39 -7.52
C LEU A 112 7.64 -2.13 -7.40
N ALA A 113 8.54 -2.06 -6.43
CA ALA A 113 9.34 -0.87 -6.15
C ALA A 113 10.74 -0.92 -6.76
N GLY A 114 11.10 -2.03 -7.42
CA GLY A 114 12.42 -2.23 -8.02
C GLY A 114 13.54 -2.40 -7.00
N GLY A 115 13.19 -2.76 -5.76
CA GLY A 115 14.15 -2.92 -4.67
C GLY A 115 13.70 -2.29 -3.36
N TYR A 116 14.49 -2.55 -2.33
CA TYR A 116 14.31 -1.97 -1.01
C TYR A 116 15.63 -1.56 -0.37
N THR A 117 15.53 -0.62 0.58
CA THR A 117 16.61 -0.27 1.50
C THR A 117 16.15 -0.53 2.92
N SER A 118 17.11 -0.80 3.80
CA SER A 118 16.88 -1.00 5.22
C SER A 118 17.38 0.20 6.03
N ARG A 119 16.79 0.39 7.21
CA ARG A 119 17.26 1.33 8.24
C ARG A 119 17.19 0.65 9.59
N HIS A 120 17.99 1.16 10.52
CA HIS A 120 17.99 0.70 11.91
C HIS A 120 18.52 -0.72 12.16
N GLU A 121 19.17 -1.36 11.17
CA GLU A 121 19.76 -2.70 11.29
C GLU A 121 20.69 -2.85 12.50
N ASP A 122 21.57 -1.87 12.74
CA ASP A 122 22.53 -1.87 13.83
C ASP A 122 22.07 -1.04 15.04
N SER A 123 20.76 -0.96 15.27
CA SER A 123 20.21 -0.15 16.36
C SER A 123 19.23 -0.93 17.23
N GLU A 124 18.95 -0.41 18.43
CA GLU A 124 17.91 -0.97 19.30
C GLU A 124 16.48 -0.77 18.75
N LYS A 125 16.34 0.01 17.67
CA LYS A 125 15.05 0.19 17.00
C LYS A 125 14.80 -0.98 16.04
N PRO A 126 13.53 -1.38 15.85
CA PRO A 126 13.19 -2.35 14.84
C PRO A 126 13.71 -1.94 13.45
N THR A 127 14.20 -2.91 12.68
CA THR A 127 14.66 -2.68 11.32
C THR A 127 13.48 -2.30 10.44
N GLU A 128 13.61 -1.22 9.68
CA GLU A 128 12.60 -0.74 8.75
C GLU A 128 13.04 -1.04 7.32
N PHE A 129 12.14 -1.60 6.51
CA PHE A 129 12.33 -1.79 5.07
C PHE A 129 11.51 -0.75 4.31
N LEU A 130 12.13 -0.11 3.33
CA LEU A 130 11.56 1.01 2.57
C LEU A 130 11.81 0.81 1.07
N PRO A 131 10.93 1.33 0.19
CA PRO A 131 11.19 1.33 -1.25
C PRO A 131 12.48 2.07 -1.56
N GLU A 132 13.32 1.50 -2.43
CA GLU A 132 14.58 2.13 -2.82
C GLU A 132 14.33 3.38 -3.69
N ASP A 133 13.41 3.27 -4.66
CA ASP A 133 13.22 4.30 -5.66
C ASP A 133 11.93 5.13 -5.42
N SER A 134 12.11 6.46 -5.34
CA SER A 134 11.05 7.46 -5.13
C SER A 134 9.97 7.06 -4.10
N PRO A 135 10.36 6.77 -2.84
CA PRO A 135 9.48 6.18 -1.84
C PRO A 135 8.25 7.03 -1.51
N SER A 136 8.35 8.37 -1.60
CA SER A 136 7.23 9.27 -1.34
C SER A 136 6.18 9.26 -2.46
N VAL A 137 6.58 8.98 -3.71
CA VAL A 137 5.63 8.78 -4.83
C VAL A 137 4.95 7.43 -4.65
N PHE A 138 5.72 6.38 -4.33
CA PHE A 138 5.19 5.05 -4.10
C PHE A 138 4.19 5.01 -2.93
N GLY A 139 4.49 5.66 -1.80
CA GLY A 139 3.54 5.72 -0.69
C GLY A 139 2.23 6.43 -1.03
N ARG A 140 2.24 7.45 -1.90
CA ARG A 140 1.00 8.08 -2.41
C ARG A 140 0.19 7.12 -3.27
N VAL A 141 0.86 6.32 -4.10
CA VAL A 141 0.21 5.25 -4.88
C VAL A 141 -0.43 4.23 -3.93
N LEU A 142 0.28 3.77 -2.90
CA LEU A 142 -0.26 2.82 -1.92
C LEU A 142 -1.50 3.39 -1.20
N VAL A 143 -1.48 4.67 -0.82
CA VAL A 143 -2.67 5.34 -0.26
C VAL A 143 -3.82 5.38 -1.27
N ALA A 144 -3.55 5.61 -2.57
CA ALA A 144 -4.59 5.55 -3.60
C ALA A 144 -5.19 4.15 -3.75
N TYR A 145 -4.41 3.08 -3.51
CA TYR A 145 -4.91 1.71 -3.37
C TYR A 145 -5.50 1.39 -1.99
N GLY A 146 -5.68 2.38 -1.13
CA GLY A 146 -6.37 2.24 0.14
C GLY A 146 -5.49 1.83 1.31
N ALA A 147 -4.16 1.94 1.20
CA ALA A 147 -3.29 1.80 2.35
C ALA A 147 -3.50 2.95 3.37
N PRO A 148 -3.41 2.68 4.68
CA PRO A 148 -3.58 3.70 5.70
C PRO A 148 -2.33 4.59 5.81
N GLN A 149 -2.53 5.87 6.11
CA GLN A 149 -1.47 6.83 6.43
C GLN A 149 -1.57 7.29 7.89
N GLY A 150 -0.41 7.44 8.54
CA GLY A 150 -0.30 7.93 9.91
C GLY A 150 -0.74 6.90 10.96
N ASP A 151 -1.16 7.40 12.12
CA ASP A 151 -1.55 6.57 13.25
C ASP A 151 -2.70 5.67 12.86
N LYS A 152 -2.48 4.35 12.91
CA LYS A 152 -3.54 3.38 12.64
C LYS A 152 -4.39 3.23 13.90
N ASN A 153 -5.60 3.79 13.91
CA ASN A 153 -6.57 3.66 14.99
C ASN A 153 -8.01 3.56 14.42
N ALA A 154 -9.02 3.62 15.28
CA ALA A 154 -10.41 3.56 14.82
C ALA A 154 -10.85 4.79 14.01
N GLU A 155 -10.14 5.93 14.04
CA GLU A 155 -10.51 7.12 13.27
C GLU A 155 -9.90 7.10 11.86
N SER A 156 -8.66 6.64 11.73
CA SER A 156 -7.91 6.58 10.48
C SER A 156 -8.11 5.31 9.67
N VAL A 157 -8.46 4.19 10.32
CA VAL A 157 -8.70 2.90 9.67
C VAL A 157 -10.17 2.53 9.76
N THR A 158 -10.90 2.83 8.70
CA THR A 158 -12.34 2.58 8.60
C THR A 158 -12.66 1.16 8.15
N GLY A 159 -11.86 0.60 7.24
CA GLY A 159 -12.03 -0.72 6.64
C GLY A 159 -10.77 -1.20 5.92
N LEU A 160 -10.86 -2.37 5.30
CA LEU A 160 -9.89 -2.82 4.28
C LEU A 160 -10.34 -2.35 2.89
N PRO A 161 -9.41 -2.16 1.93
CA PRO A 161 -9.80 -1.80 0.57
C PRO A 161 -10.60 -2.92 -0.09
N GLU A 162 -11.74 -2.58 -0.69
CA GLU A 162 -12.69 -3.55 -1.29
C GLU A 162 -12.04 -4.44 -2.36
N TRP A 163 -11.14 -3.87 -3.16
CA TRP A 163 -10.46 -4.60 -4.25
C TRP A 163 -9.66 -5.80 -3.75
N LEU A 164 -9.21 -5.80 -2.47
CA LEU A 164 -8.47 -6.91 -1.90
C LEU A 164 -9.37 -8.15 -1.74
N LEU A 165 -10.65 -7.96 -1.40
CA LEU A 165 -11.61 -9.07 -1.31
C LEU A 165 -12.00 -9.61 -2.69
N ASP A 166 -12.07 -8.71 -3.68
CA ASP A 166 -12.41 -9.03 -5.08
C ASP A 166 -11.22 -9.59 -5.88
N ALA A 167 -10.01 -9.57 -5.32
CA ALA A 167 -8.83 -10.09 -5.97
C ALA A 167 -8.88 -11.63 -6.10
N PRO A 168 -8.17 -12.23 -7.07
CA PRO A 168 -8.04 -13.68 -7.17
C PRO A 168 -7.48 -14.31 -5.89
N ILE A 169 -7.79 -15.58 -5.65
CA ILE A 169 -7.33 -16.29 -4.45
C ILE A 169 -5.80 -16.28 -4.30
N THR A 170 -5.07 -16.33 -5.41
CA THR A 170 -3.60 -16.24 -5.46
C THR A 170 -3.05 -14.91 -4.94
N THR A 171 -3.82 -13.83 -5.04
CA THR A 171 -3.50 -12.51 -4.46
C THR A 171 -3.91 -12.41 -3.00
N ARG A 172 -5.05 -12.99 -2.63
CA ARG A 172 -5.59 -12.90 -1.27
C ARG A 172 -4.82 -13.74 -0.26
N LEU A 173 -4.36 -14.92 -0.66
CA LEU A 173 -3.62 -15.84 0.19
C LEU A 173 -2.38 -15.20 0.85
N PRO A 174 -1.41 -14.63 0.11
CA PRO A 174 -0.23 -14.04 0.74
C PRO A 174 -0.56 -12.81 1.59
N ALA A 175 -1.59 -12.04 1.24
CA ALA A 175 -2.07 -10.95 2.08
C ALA A 175 -2.66 -11.45 3.42
N VAL A 176 -3.41 -12.56 3.39
CA VAL A 176 -3.95 -13.21 4.60
C VAL A 176 -2.83 -13.83 5.43
N GLU A 177 -1.87 -14.49 4.80
CA GLU A 177 -0.68 -15.05 5.44
C GLU A 177 0.04 -13.96 6.26
N LEU A 178 0.28 -12.80 5.66
CA LEU A 178 0.93 -11.67 6.31
C LEU A 178 0.17 -11.14 7.54
N PHE A 179 -1.17 -11.04 7.45
CA PHE A 179 -1.99 -10.66 8.62
C PHE A 179 -1.86 -11.66 9.76
N ILE A 180 -1.79 -12.95 9.46
CA ILE A 180 -1.71 -14.01 10.47
C ILE A 180 -0.32 -14.03 11.12
N LEU A 181 0.75 -13.92 10.33
CA LEU A 181 2.12 -13.86 10.83
C LEU A 181 2.32 -12.69 11.79
N GLU A 182 1.90 -11.49 11.39
CA GLU A 182 2.26 -10.25 12.10
C GLU A 182 1.24 -9.82 13.17
N ARG A 183 0.02 -10.35 13.14
CA ARG A 183 -1.05 -10.00 14.12
C ARG A 183 -1.56 -11.19 14.91
N GLY A 184 -1.14 -12.41 14.56
CA GLY A 184 -1.58 -13.65 15.18
C GLY A 184 -1.07 -13.80 16.60
N ILE A 185 -2.00 -14.09 17.51
CA ILE A 185 -1.68 -14.64 18.83
C ILE A 185 -2.00 -16.12 18.83
N TYR A 186 -0.96 -16.89 19.13
CA TYR A 186 -0.96 -18.33 19.24
C TYR A 186 -1.05 -18.75 20.70
N TYR A 187 -1.70 -19.88 20.97
CA TYR A 187 -1.90 -20.39 22.32
C TYR A 187 -1.39 -21.82 22.46
N ASP A 188 -0.64 -22.10 23.53
CA ASP A 188 -0.11 -23.43 23.84
C ASP A 188 -1.18 -24.46 24.23
N SER A 189 -2.45 -24.07 24.37
CA SER A 189 -3.57 -24.99 24.63
C SER A 189 -4.55 -25.25 23.46
N LYS A 190 -4.58 -24.43 22.40
CA LYS A 190 -5.43 -24.63 21.20
C LYS A 190 -4.83 -24.09 19.90
N ASP A 191 -5.22 -24.66 18.76
CA ASP A 191 -4.85 -24.20 17.40
C ASP A 191 -5.66 -22.98 16.91
N THR A 192 -6.41 -22.31 17.79
CA THR A 192 -7.18 -21.11 17.41
C THR A 192 -6.23 -19.92 17.38
N ILE A 193 -6.27 -19.12 16.31
CA ILE A 193 -5.47 -17.90 16.19
C ILE A 193 -6.36 -16.69 16.46
N THR A 194 -5.85 -15.73 17.23
CA THR A 194 -6.56 -14.46 17.48
C THR A 194 -5.76 -13.29 16.91
N LEU A 195 -6.32 -12.57 15.95
CA LEU A 195 -5.72 -11.33 15.44
C LEU A 195 -6.15 -10.16 16.32
N GLN A 196 -5.19 -9.52 17.00
CA GLN A 196 -5.48 -8.38 17.87
C GLN A 196 -5.85 -7.14 17.05
N CYS A 197 -7.09 -6.69 17.15
CA CYS A 197 -7.61 -5.54 16.41
C CYS A 197 -8.73 -4.80 17.16
N ARG A 198 -8.69 -4.83 18.50
CA ARG A 198 -9.69 -4.17 19.37
C ARG A 198 -9.71 -2.65 19.22
N ASN A 199 -8.58 -2.04 18.91
CA ASN A 199 -8.43 -0.61 18.63
C ASN A 199 -8.92 -0.18 17.23
N ARG A 200 -9.39 -1.12 16.39
CA ARG A 200 -9.93 -0.85 15.05
C ARG A 200 -11.46 -0.69 15.10
N ARG A 201 -12.07 -0.16 14.03
CA ARG A 201 -13.53 -0.13 13.90
C ARG A 201 -14.10 -1.54 13.71
N PRO A 202 -15.39 -1.78 14.06
CA PRO A 202 -16.08 -3.02 13.73
C PRO A 202 -16.05 -3.37 12.23
N ALA A 203 -16.16 -2.36 11.35
CA ALA A 203 -16.10 -2.54 9.90
C ALA A 203 -14.78 -3.17 9.44
N TYR A 204 -13.63 -2.60 9.81
CA TYR A 204 -12.31 -3.22 9.58
C TYR A 204 -12.24 -4.69 10.03
N ARG A 205 -12.77 -5.02 11.22
CA ARG A 205 -12.75 -6.40 11.71
C ARG A 205 -13.63 -7.32 10.89
N ALA A 206 -14.78 -6.83 10.42
CA ALA A 206 -15.67 -7.55 9.54
C ALA A 206 -15.01 -7.81 8.17
N ASP A 207 -14.36 -6.80 7.60
CA ASP A 207 -13.63 -6.90 6.33
C ASP A 207 -12.47 -7.88 6.44
N LEU A 208 -11.66 -7.78 7.50
CA LEU A 208 -10.55 -8.71 7.74
C LEU A 208 -11.04 -10.14 7.90
N ALA A 209 -12.11 -10.36 8.67
CA ALA A 209 -12.70 -11.69 8.80
C ALA A 209 -13.29 -12.19 7.47
N ALA A 210 -13.85 -11.32 6.63
CA ALA A 210 -14.35 -11.68 5.30
C ALA A 210 -13.21 -12.06 4.35
N LEU A 211 -12.11 -11.30 4.36
CA LEU A 211 -10.91 -11.61 3.59
C LEU A 211 -10.34 -12.97 3.98
N ILE A 212 -10.20 -13.25 5.27
CA ILE A 212 -9.68 -14.55 5.72
C ILE A 212 -10.65 -15.69 5.33
N ARG A 213 -11.97 -15.54 5.55
CA ARG A 213 -12.96 -16.55 5.09
C ARG A 213 -12.92 -16.80 3.59
N SER A 214 -12.46 -15.83 2.80
CA SER A 214 -12.41 -15.98 1.34
C SER A 214 -11.33 -16.96 0.86
N VAL A 215 -10.47 -17.45 1.76
CA VAL A 215 -9.35 -18.35 1.46
C VAL A 215 -9.34 -19.64 2.30
N THR A 216 -10.37 -19.89 3.11
CA THR A 216 -10.49 -21.09 3.97
C THR A 216 -11.94 -21.53 4.11
N ASP A 217 -12.17 -22.82 4.31
CA ASP A 217 -13.48 -23.42 4.62
C ASP A 217 -13.75 -23.52 6.14
N GLY A 218 -12.81 -23.07 6.98
CA GLY A 218 -13.00 -22.97 8.42
C GLY A 218 -13.71 -21.68 8.84
N SER A 219 -14.19 -21.64 10.09
CA SER A 219 -14.87 -20.44 10.60
C SER A 219 -13.88 -19.35 11.03
N VAL A 220 -14.26 -18.11 10.76
CA VAL A 220 -13.57 -16.90 11.23
C VAL A 220 -14.62 -15.93 11.76
N GLU A 221 -14.45 -15.45 12.98
CA GLU A 221 -15.41 -14.58 13.66
C GLU A 221 -14.83 -13.18 13.91
N ALA A 222 -15.58 -12.14 13.58
CA ALA A 222 -15.26 -10.77 13.96
C ALA A 222 -16.03 -10.39 15.23
N LYS A 223 -15.32 -10.16 16.34
CA LYS A 223 -15.86 -9.65 17.60
C LYS A 223 -15.09 -8.40 18.01
N ALA A 224 -14.58 -8.35 19.25
CA ALA A 224 -13.59 -7.35 19.66
C ALA A 224 -12.22 -7.59 18.99
N ASN A 225 -11.94 -8.83 18.59
CA ASN A 225 -10.80 -9.25 17.79
C ASN A 225 -11.32 -10.13 16.64
N VAL A 226 -10.46 -10.47 15.68
CA VAL A 226 -10.77 -11.50 14.67
C VAL A 226 -10.23 -12.83 15.16
N VAL A 227 -11.09 -13.85 15.22
CA VAL A 227 -10.75 -15.19 15.74
C VAL A 227 -10.86 -16.19 14.61
N ILE A 228 -9.77 -16.89 14.34
CA ILE A 228 -9.64 -17.94 13.31
C ILE A 228 -9.74 -19.30 14.01
N SER A 229 -10.72 -20.11 13.62
CA SER A 229 -10.90 -21.44 14.19
C SER A 229 -9.70 -22.35 13.96
N ALA A 230 -9.56 -23.37 14.80
CA ALA A 230 -8.53 -24.39 14.65
C ALA A 230 -8.53 -25.09 13.28
N LYS A 231 -9.72 -25.30 12.69
CA LYS A 231 -9.84 -25.86 11.32
C LYS A 231 -9.24 -24.90 10.29
N ALA A 232 -9.64 -23.63 10.32
CA ALA A 232 -9.12 -22.61 9.40
C ALA A 232 -7.61 -22.40 9.56
N ALA A 233 -7.10 -22.35 10.79
CA ALA A 233 -5.68 -22.21 11.06
C ALA A 233 -4.85 -23.33 10.42
N ARG A 234 -5.31 -24.59 10.52
CA ARG A 234 -4.64 -25.73 9.88
C ARG A 234 -4.72 -25.71 8.36
N GLU A 235 -5.86 -25.34 7.79
CA GLU A 235 -6.01 -25.20 6.32
C GLU A 235 -5.06 -24.14 5.76
N LEU A 236 -4.80 -23.08 6.53
CA LEU A 236 -3.89 -22.00 6.17
C LEU A 236 -2.42 -22.29 6.51
N GLY A 237 -2.09 -23.48 7.03
CA GLY A 237 -0.71 -23.86 7.35
C GLY A 237 -0.17 -23.30 8.66
N PHE A 238 -1.03 -22.86 9.57
CA PHE A 238 -0.66 -22.32 10.89
C PHE A 238 -1.08 -23.25 12.05
N GLY A 239 -1.23 -24.54 11.77
CA GLY A 239 -1.45 -25.55 12.81
C GLY A 239 -0.23 -25.69 13.72
N ARG A 240 -0.41 -26.28 14.91
CA ARG A 240 0.68 -26.51 15.89
C ARG A 240 1.91 -27.28 15.39
N GLY A 241 1.78 -28.04 14.30
CA GLY A 241 2.89 -28.74 13.67
C GLY A 241 3.70 -27.87 12.70
N ASP A 242 3.09 -26.76 12.25
CA ASP A 242 3.57 -25.93 11.15
C ASP A 242 4.08 -24.56 11.65
N ALA A 243 3.46 -24.01 12.70
CA ALA A 243 3.83 -22.73 13.32
C ALA A 243 5.18 -22.74 14.07
N LEU A 244 5.83 -23.90 14.22
CA LEU A 244 7.17 -24.04 14.81
C LEU A 244 8.28 -24.08 13.74
N ARG A 245 7.95 -23.86 12.46
CA ARG A 245 8.88 -23.89 11.32
C ARG A 245 8.96 -22.58 10.53
N THR A 246 8.25 -21.54 10.98
CA THR A 246 8.22 -20.19 10.40
C THR A 246 8.85 -19.19 11.35
#